data_AF-A0A518C699-F1
#
_entry.id   AF-A0A518C699-F1
#
_cell.length_a   1.000
_cell.length_b   1.000
_cell.length_c   1.000
_cell.angle_alpha   90.00
_cell.angle_beta   90.00
_cell.angle_gamma   90.00
#
_symmetry.space_group_name_H-M   'P 1'
#
loop_
_entity.id
_entity.type
_entity.pdbx_description
1 polymer ?
#
loop_
_entity_poly.entity_id
_entity_poly.type
_entity_poly.pdbx_seq_one_letter_code
_entity_poly.pdbx_strand_id
1 'polypeptide(L)'
;MIRITCPCCGVGINAEERLIGQTVRCPKCLSITKVVRPKSDKDDLAPVIEPSYETKTYEDDRPQPTDCPKCDKVIPAQEYLCKGCGWHTKLEAYFEDLTEEALARDSEPKTKMEKWLAEQLHELATPRDFLIASGLCAAFLGFVAVVAGRIFFGPLAGTIVGLIVAAGLAFAWFILMQRFGVLNDPKRAERLQRERMDQRTKVARDPGRGRGVSETIAKPVGESSRAVATASKHISLPDEEYDVDDIDLFADEPAKPRKAAIQDAPASSPQHASTPSASTSQKTAKNNDDDWLNDLL
;
A
#
# COMPACT_ATOMS: atom_id res chain seq x y z
N MET A 1 -21.92 -2.48 -30.77
CA MET A 1 -22.87 -1.79 -29.87
C MET A 1 -22.15 -0.63 -29.20
N ILE A 2 -22.75 0.57 -29.18
CA ILE A 2 -22.14 1.80 -28.65
C ILE A 2 -22.81 2.16 -27.33
N ARG A 3 -22.01 2.49 -26.31
CA ARG A 3 -22.52 3.03 -25.05
C ARG A 3 -22.49 4.56 -25.11
N ILE A 4 -23.64 5.20 -24.95
CA ILE A 4 -23.77 6.65 -24.84
C ILE A 4 -24.38 7.01 -23.50
N THR A 5 -23.96 8.12 -22.89
CA THR A 5 -24.52 8.60 -21.62
C THR A 5 -25.58 9.66 -21.88
N CYS A 6 -26.71 9.55 -21.18
CA CYS A 6 -27.75 10.56 -21.26
C CYS A 6 -27.30 11.86 -20.55
N PRO A 7 -27.31 13.04 -21.21
CA PRO A 7 -26.83 14.28 -20.61
C PRO A 7 -27.70 14.78 -19.46
N CYS A 8 -28.98 14.41 -19.42
CA CYS A 8 -29.90 14.83 -18.37
C CYS A 8 -29.78 14.00 -17.08
N CYS A 9 -29.72 12.66 -17.18
CA CYS A 9 -29.76 11.77 -16.02
C CYS A 9 -28.54 10.86 -15.84
N GLY A 10 -27.52 10.97 -16.70
CA GLY A 10 -26.25 10.22 -16.62
C GLY A 10 -26.34 8.72 -16.93
N VAL A 11 -27.51 8.18 -17.25
CA VAL A 11 -27.69 6.75 -17.48
C VAL A 11 -27.09 6.34 -18.83
N GLY A 12 -26.33 5.24 -18.82
CA GLY A 12 -25.81 4.62 -20.03
C GLY A 12 -26.92 3.97 -20.87
N ILE A 13 -26.99 4.34 -22.13
CA ILE A 13 -27.90 3.79 -23.15
C ILE A 13 -27.03 3.00 -24.13
N ASN A 14 -27.41 1.75 -24.37
CA ASN A 14 -26.80 0.93 -25.41
C ASN A 14 -27.53 1.19 -26.72
N ALA A 15 -26.84 1.80 -27.69
CA ALA A 15 -27.38 2.05 -29.03
C ALA A 15 -26.69 1.15 -30.06
N GLU A 16 -27.44 0.72 -31.06
CA GLU A 16 -26.89 0.02 -32.22
C GLU A 16 -26.18 1.01 -33.16
N GLU A 17 -25.16 0.53 -33.88
CA GLU A 17 -24.33 1.36 -34.77
C GLU A 17 -25.13 1.98 -35.93
N ARG A 18 -26.23 1.35 -36.36
CA ARG A 18 -27.13 1.92 -37.37
C ARG A 18 -27.83 3.21 -36.94
N LEU A 19 -27.84 3.51 -35.63
CA LEU A 19 -28.45 4.72 -35.07
C LEU A 19 -27.45 5.88 -34.93
N ILE A 20 -26.19 5.72 -35.38
CA ILE A 20 -25.22 6.83 -35.38
C ILE A 20 -25.80 8.00 -36.19
N GLY A 21 -25.83 9.20 -35.57
CA GLY A 21 -26.38 10.41 -36.16
C GLY A 21 -27.89 10.58 -35.96
N GLN A 22 -28.62 9.55 -35.55
CA GLN A 22 -30.04 9.63 -35.18
C GLN A 22 -30.22 10.05 -33.71
N THR A 23 -31.44 10.46 -33.38
CA THR A 23 -31.81 10.84 -32.01
C THR A 23 -32.58 9.71 -31.35
N VAL A 24 -32.21 9.37 -30.11
CA VAL A 24 -32.83 8.31 -29.31
C VAL A 24 -33.32 8.92 -28.01
N ARG A 25 -34.47 8.45 -27.51
CA ARG A 25 -35.03 8.92 -26.22
C ARG A 25 -34.45 8.11 -25.07
N CYS A 26 -34.04 8.79 -24.00
CA CYS A 26 -33.62 8.12 -22.78
C CYS A 26 -34.81 7.36 -22.16
N PRO A 27 -34.65 6.08 -21.77
CA PRO A 27 -35.74 5.30 -21.16
C PRO A 27 -36.15 5.80 -19.77
N LYS A 28 -35.30 6.58 -19.07
CA LYS A 28 -35.60 7.09 -17.72
C LYS A 28 -36.24 8.48 -17.72
N CYS A 29 -35.62 9.44 -18.39
CA CYS A 29 -36.05 10.84 -18.37
C CYS A 29 -36.72 11.33 -19.66
N LEU A 30 -36.82 10.46 -20.69
CA LEU A 30 -37.40 10.76 -21.99
C LEU A 30 -36.70 11.89 -22.78
N SER A 31 -35.57 12.41 -22.29
CA SER A 31 -34.80 13.42 -23.01
C SER A 31 -34.21 12.87 -24.30
N ILE A 32 -34.20 13.69 -25.33
CA ILE A 32 -33.69 13.35 -26.66
C ILE A 32 -32.16 13.45 -26.63
N THR A 33 -31.45 12.36 -26.94
CA THR A 33 -29.99 12.29 -26.99
C THR A 33 -29.54 11.89 -28.39
N LYS A 34 -28.53 12.58 -28.94
CA LYS A 34 -27.96 12.24 -30.25
C LYS A 34 -26.88 11.17 -30.09
N VAL A 35 -26.96 10.10 -30.88
CA VAL A 35 -25.93 9.05 -30.88
C VAL A 35 -24.72 9.56 -31.65
N VAL A 36 -23.65 9.90 -30.95
CA VAL A 36 -22.37 10.31 -31.55
C VAL A 36 -21.48 9.08 -31.66
N ARG A 37 -20.78 8.94 -32.79
CA ARG A 37 -19.77 7.89 -32.95
C ARG A 37 -18.68 8.13 -31.91
N PRO A 38 -18.35 7.17 -31.02
CA PRO A 38 -17.21 7.33 -30.13
C PRO A 38 -15.99 7.59 -31.01
N LYS A 39 -15.27 8.68 -30.74
CA LYS A 39 -13.97 8.89 -31.38
C LYS A 39 -13.13 7.66 -31.05
N SER A 40 -12.61 6.99 -32.06
CA SER A 40 -11.65 5.91 -31.84
C SER A 40 -10.47 6.54 -31.10
N ASP A 41 -10.15 6.05 -29.90
CA ASP A 41 -8.97 6.45 -29.12
C ASP A 41 -7.65 6.26 -29.88
N LYS A 42 -7.68 5.69 -31.08
CA LYS A 42 -6.55 5.56 -32.00
C LYS A 42 -6.24 6.84 -32.78
N ASP A 43 -7.17 7.79 -32.88
CA ASP A 43 -7.00 9.04 -33.65
C ASP A 43 -6.80 10.28 -32.76
N ASP A 44 -6.95 10.16 -31.43
CA ASP A 44 -6.64 11.20 -30.43
C ASP A 44 -5.36 10.85 -29.63
N LEU A 45 -4.52 9.91 -30.10
CA LEU A 45 -3.12 9.90 -29.68
C LEU A 45 -2.48 11.17 -30.26
N ALA A 46 -2.06 12.08 -29.38
CA ALA A 46 -1.18 13.17 -29.77
C ALA A 46 -0.09 12.60 -30.68
N PRO A 47 0.24 13.28 -31.81
CA PRO A 47 1.34 12.83 -32.64
C PRO A 47 2.52 12.59 -31.71
N VAL A 48 3.17 11.43 -31.85
CA VAL A 48 4.40 11.12 -31.12
C VAL A 48 5.39 12.21 -31.53
N ILE A 49 5.45 13.26 -30.72
CA ILE A 49 6.52 14.24 -30.76
C ILE A 49 7.71 13.40 -30.30
N GLU A 50 8.46 12.85 -31.26
CA GLU A 50 9.83 12.46 -30.99
C GLU A 50 10.45 13.67 -30.30
N PRO A 51 10.81 13.58 -29.01
CA PRO A 51 11.44 14.69 -28.36
C PRO A 51 12.75 14.87 -29.12
N SER A 52 12.82 15.90 -29.96
CA SER A 52 14.09 16.34 -30.51
C SER A 52 14.86 16.92 -29.34
N TYR A 53 15.53 16.05 -28.59
CA TYR A 53 16.61 16.45 -27.69
C TYR A 53 17.76 16.92 -28.58
N GLU A 54 17.58 18.08 -29.20
CA GLU A 54 18.71 18.94 -29.51
C GLU A 54 19.30 19.30 -28.16
N THR A 55 20.33 18.55 -27.77
CA THR A 55 21.21 18.90 -26.66
C THR A 55 21.75 20.28 -26.95
N LYS A 56 21.07 21.31 -26.44
CA LYS A 56 21.63 22.64 -26.30
C LYS A 56 22.86 22.47 -25.41
N THR A 57 24.03 22.40 -26.04
CA THR A 57 25.30 22.55 -25.36
C THR A 57 25.33 23.98 -24.84
N TYR A 58 24.87 24.19 -23.61
CA TYR A 58 25.10 25.45 -22.92
C TYR A 58 26.61 25.56 -22.71
N GLU A 59 27.25 26.52 -23.39
CA GLU A 59 28.69 26.81 -23.25
C GLU A 59 29.09 27.25 -21.82
N ASP A 60 28.11 27.45 -20.94
CA ASP A 60 28.29 27.81 -19.53
C ASP A 60 28.48 26.59 -18.58
N ASP A 61 28.34 25.36 -19.06
CA ASP A 61 28.63 24.15 -18.27
C ASP A 61 30.14 23.84 -18.23
N ARG A 62 30.98 24.87 -18.00
CA ARG A 62 32.35 24.58 -17.58
C ARG A 62 32.27 24.05 -16.15
N PRO A 63 32.60 22.76 -15.91
CA PRO A 63 32.50 22.19 -14.58
C PRO A 63 33.33 23.04 -13.61
N GLN A 64 32.69 23.56 -12.57
CA GLN A 64 33.40 24.32 -11.56
C GLN A 64 34.18 23.35 -10.66
N PRO A 65 35.38 23.73 -10.18
CA PRO A 65 36.09 22.92 -9.20
C PRO A 65 35.18 22.68 -7.99
N THR A 66 35.03 21.42 -7.60
CA THR A 66 34.10 21.01 -6.55
C THR A 66 34.88 20.32 -5.44
N ASP A 67 34.54 20.59 -4.18
CA ASP A 67 35.23 19.97 -3.05
C ASP A 67 34.75 18.54 -2.82
N CYS A 68 35.68 17.61 -2.60
CA CYS A 68 35.35 16.23 -2.33
C CYS A 68 34.62 16.09 -0.98
N PRO A 69 33.42 15.47 -0.92
CA PRO A 69 32.64 15.37 0.31
C PRO A 69 33.27 14.45 1.37
N LYS A 70 34.21 13.58 0.99
CA LYS A 70 34.85 12.64 1.93
C LYS A 70 36.13 13.17 2.58
N CYS A 71 36.85 14.07 1.89
CA CYS A 71 38.16 14.50 2.38
C CYS A 71 38.45 15.99 2.16
N ASP A 72 37.46 16.77 1.74
CA ASP A 72 37.51 18.23 1.54
C ASP A 72 38.63 18.72 0.60
N LYS A 73 39.18 17.82 -0.23
CA LYS A 73 40.16 18.20 -1.24
C LYS A 73 39.44 18.67 -2.48
N VAL A 74 39.84 19.83 -2.99
CA VAL A 74 39.35 20.41 -4.24
C VAL A 74 39.61 19.43 -5.38
N ILE A 75 38.55 19.03 -6.08
CA ILE A 75 38.62 18.24 -7.30
C ILE A 75 38.63 19.23 -8.47
N PRO A 76 39.66 19.20 -9.34
CA PRO A 76 39.72 20.11 -10.47
C PRO A 76 38.57 19.83 -11.43
N ALA A 77 38.06 20.90 -12.04
CA ALA A 77 36.95 20.92 -13.01
C ALA A 77 36.87 19.73 -13.99
N GLN A 78 38.00 19.16 -14.42
CA GLN A 78 38.06 18.11 -15.44
C GLN A 78 38.23 16.69 -14.90
N GLU A 79 38.40 16.53 -13.58
CA GLU A 79 38.59 15.22 -12.96
C GLU A 79 37.33 14.82 -12.17
N TYR A 80 36.87 13.58 -12.36
CA TYR A 80 35.72 13.05 -11.61
C TYR A 80 36.14 12.26 -10.36
N LEU A 81 37.45 12.02 -10.20
CA LEU A 81 38.01 11.18 -9.14
C LEU A 81 38.84 12.03 -8.17
N CYS A 82 38.50 11.98 -6.89
CA CYS A 82 39.33 12.57 -5.87
C CYS A 82 40.62 11.75 -5.69
N LYS A 83 41.77 12.36 -6.00
CA LYS A 83 43.10 11.74 -5.82
C LYS A 83 43.44 11.41 -4.36
N GLY A 84 42.75 12.02 -3.39
CA GLY A 84 43.00 11.80 -1.97
C GLY A 84 42.35 10.52 -1.42
N CYS A 85 41.06 10.32 -1.70
CA CYS A 85 40.26 9.26 -1.09
C CYS A 85 39.65 8.27 -2.10
N GLY A 86 39.83 8.51 -3.41
CA GLY A 86 39.27 7.67 -4.47
C GLY A 86 37.75 7.84 -4.69
N TRP A 87 37.12 8.85 -4.09
CA TRP A 87 35.70 9.13 -4.28
C TRP A 87 35.41 9.67 -5.70
N HIS A 88 34.29 9.26 -6.29
CA HIS A 88 33.94 9.56 -7.68
C HIS A 88 32.60 10.29 -7.77
N THR A 89 32.62 11.57 -8.17
CA THR A 89 31.45 12.46 -8.22
C THR A 89 30.30 11.88 -9.04
N LYS A 90 30.63 11.35 -10.23
CA LYS A 90 29.61 10.84 -11.17
C LYS A 90 28.96 9.53 -10.75
N LEU A 91 29.65 8.68 -9.97
CA LEU A 91 29.12 7.35 -9.63
C LEU A 91 28.08 7.43 -8.50
N GLU A 92 28.25 8.36 -7.56
CA GLU A 92 27.31 8.52 -6.43
C GLU A 92 25.92 8.92 -6.92
N ALA A 93 25.82 9.86 -7.86
CA ALA A 93 24.55 10.23 -8.49
C ALA A 93 23.84 9.03 -9.15
N TYR A 94 24.60 8.11 -9.78
CA TYR A 94 24.01 6.89 -10.33
C TYR A 94 23.57 5.92 -9.23
N PHE A 95 24.32 5.80 -8.12
CA PHE A 95 23.95 4.90 -7.04
C PHE A 95 22.77 5.40 -6.21
N GLU A 96 22.61 6.71 -6.01
CA GLU A 96 21.46 7.29 -5.33
C GLU A 96 20.15 6.97 -6.07
N ASP A 97 20.13 7.18 -7.40
CA ASP A 97 18.98 6.85 -8.24
C ASP A 97 18.66 5.34 -8.26
N LEU A 98 19.68 4.49 -8.22
CA LEU A 98 19.51 3.04 -8.18
C LEU A 98 19.02 2.53 -6.82
N THR A 99 19.26 3.23 -5.71
CA THR A 99 18.90 2.72 -4.37
C THR A 99 17.44 2.96 -3.98
N GLU A 100 16.82 4.04 -4.42
CA GLU A 100 15.45 4.36 -3.99
C GLU A 100 14.40 3.96 -5.04
N GLU A 101 14.63 4.23 -6.33
CA GLU A 101 13.65 3.91 -7.38
C GLU A 101 13.69 2.44 -7.80
N ALA A 102 14.87 1.80 -7.84
CA ALA A 102 14.96 0.40 -8.25
C ALA A 102 14.45 -0.56 -7.15
N LEU A 103 14.66 -0.24 -5.87
CA LEU A 103 14.08 -1.02 -4.77
C LEU A 103 12.55 -0.89 -4.69
N ALA A 104 12.00 0.26 -5.06
CA ALA A 104 10.56 0.48 -5.10
C ALA A 104 9.90 -0.24 -6.29
N ARG A 105 10.52 -0.21 -7.47
CA ARG A 105 9.96 -0.79 -8.71
C ARG A 105 9.93 -2.32 -8.75
N ASP A 106 10.84 -3.01 -8.07
CA ASP A 106 10.87 -4.48 -8.09
C ASP A 106 9.75 -5.14 -7.24
N SER A 107 8.90 -4.36 -6.59
CA SER A 107 7.76 -4.88 -5.81
C SER A 107 6.41 -4.83 -6.52
N GLU A 108 6.33 -4.34 -7.76
CA GLU A 108 5.06 -4.37 -8.49
C GLU A 108 4.65 -5.83 -8.79
N PRO A 109 3.46 -6.28 -8.33
CA PRO A 109 3.05 -7.67 -8.45
C PRO A 109 2.93 -8.06 -9.92
N LYS A 110 3.75 -9.03 -10.36
CA LYS A 110 3.85 -9.46 -11.76
C LYS A 110 2.57 -10.14 -12.25
N THR A 111 1.73 -10.63 -11.34
CA THR A 111 0.49 -11.33 -11.68
C THR A 111 -0.74 -10.68 -11.08
N LYS A 112 -1.86 -10.71 -11.82
CA LYS A 112 -3.18 -10.28 -11.31
C LYS A 112 -3.58 -11.01 -10.03
N MET A 113 -3.15 -12.27 -9.89
CA MET A 113 -3.40 -13.08 -8.70
C MET A 113 -2.63 -12.56 -7.49
N GLU A 114 -1.35 -12.20 -7.64
CA GLU A 114 -0.58 -11.59 -6.54
C GLU A 114 -1.15 -10.24 -6.13
N LYS A 115 -1.58 -9.41 -7.09
CA LYS A 115 -2.22 -8.13 -6.78
C LYS A 115 -3.53 -8.33 -6.01
N TRP A 116 -4.37 -9.25 -6.47
CA TRP A 116 -5.62 -9.60 -5.79
C TRP A 116 -5.38 -10.21 -4.41
N LEU A 117 -4.38 -11.08 -4.26
CA LEU A 117 -3.99 -11.64 -2.96
C LEU A 117 -3.48 -10.56 -2.01
N ALA A 118 -2.66 -9.62 -2.50
CA ALA A 118 -2.15 -8.51 -1.70
C ALA A 118 -3.29 -7.60 -1.21
N GLU A 119 -4.24 -7.26 -2.08
CA GLU A 119 -5.42 -6.44 -1.71
C GLU A 119 -6.33 -7.18 -0.72
N GLN A 120 -6.64 -8.46 -0.97
CA GLN A 120 -7.52 -9.23 -0.08
C GLN A 120 -6.87 -9.59 1.26
N LEU A 121 -5.56 -9.87 1.29
CA LEU A 121 -4.85 -10.08 2.56
C LEU A 121 -4.85 -8.81 3.41
N HIS A 122 -4.66 -7.64 2.79
CA HIS A 122 -4.59 -6.39 3.55
C HIS A 122 -5.94 -5.96 4.12
N GLU A 123 -7.05 -6.22 3.41
CA GLU A 123 -8.38 -5.85 3.86
C GLU A 123 -9.01 -6.83 4.86
N LEU A 124 -8.77 -8.14 4.74
CA LEU A 124 -9.48 -9.14 5.57
C LEU A 124 -8.69 -9.69 6.76
N ALA A 125 -7.37 -9.53 6.82
CA ALA A 125 -6.58 -10.18 7.86
C ALA A 125 -5.95 -9.16 8.80
N THR A 126 -6.59 -8.93 9.95
CA THR A 126 -5.76 -8.58 11.10
C THR A 126 -4.78 -9.73 11.32
N PRO A 127 -3.50 -9.46 11.65
CA PRO A 127 -2.48 -10.50 11.77
C PRO A 127 -2.86 -11.58 12.80
N ARG A 128 -3.72 -11.26 13.76
CA ARG A 128 -4.29 -12.23 14.72
C ARG A 128 -5.27 -13.19 14.04
N ASP A 129 -6.20 -12.69 13.24
CA ASP A 129 -7.22 -13.54 12.59
C ASP A 129 -6.58 -14.51 11.61
N PHE A 130 -5.52 -14.08 10.92
CA PHE A 130 -4.76 -14.96 10.04
C PHE A 130 -4.01 -16.07 10.79
N LEU A 131 -3.42 -15.75 11.95
CA LEU A 131 -2.78 -16.77 12.80
C LEU A 131 -3.81 -17.77 13.33
N ILE A 132 -5.01 -17.31 13.69
CA ILE A 132 -6.10 -18.18 14.14
C ILE A 132 -6.59 -19.07 12.99
N ALA A 133 -6.89 -18.47 11.82
CA ALA A 133 -7.38 -19.19 10.66
C ALA A 133 -6.36 -20.22 10.15
N SER A 134 -5.08 -19.86 10.10
CA SER A 134 -4.00 -20.77 9.72
C SER A 134 -3.79 -21.89 10.74
N GLY A 135 -3.90 -21.59 12.04
CA GLY A 135 -3.87 -22.60 13.10
C GLY A 135 -5.03 -23.60 13.00
N LEU A 136 -6.25 -23.11 12.74
CA LEU A 136 -7.42 -23.96 12.52
C LEU A 136 -7.27 -24.84 11.27
N CYS A 137 -6.73 -24.30 10.18
CA CYS A 137 -6.46 -25.05 8.97
C CYS A 137 -5.42 -26.17 9.21
N ALA A 138 -4.33 -25.87 9.90
CA ALA A 138 -3.31 -26.87 10.25
C ALA A 138 -3.88 -27.96 11.17
N ALA A 139 -4.69 -27.60 12.17
CA ALA A 139 -5.35 -28.55 13.06
C ALA A 139 -6.33 -29.46 12.30
N PHE A 140 -7.10 -28.90 11.37
CA PHE A 140 -8.01 -29.66 10.51
C PHE A 140 -7.27 -30.65 9.62
N LEU A 141 -6.19 -30.22 8.95
CA LEU A 141 -5.37 -31.11 8.12
C LEU A 141 -4.71 -32.21 8.95
N GLY A 142 -4.25 -31.90 10.17
CA GLY A 142 -3.73 -32.89 11.11
C GLY A 142 -4.78 -33.92 11.51
N PHE A 143 -6.01 -33.50 11.78
CA PHE A 143 -7.12 -34.40 12.07
C PHE A 143 -7.44 -35.33 10.89
N VAL A 144 -7.52 -34.78 9.67
CA VAL A 144 -7.74 -35.57 8.45
C VAL A 144 -6.64 -36.61 8.24
N ALA A 145 -5.36 -36.24 8.48
CA ALA A 145 -4.24 -37.17 8.38
C ALA A 145 -4.34 -38.32 9.40
N VAL A 146 -4.77 -38.04 10.63
CA VAL A 146 -5.01 -39.08 11.65
C VAL A 146 -6.15 -40.00 11.26
N VAL A 147 -7.27 -39.46 10.78
CA VAL A 147 -8.42 -40.26 10.33
C VAL A 147 -8.04 -41.16 9.16
N ALA A 148 -7.35 -40.61 8.15
CA ALA A 148 -6.85 -41.38 7.02
C ALA A 148 -5.88 -42.48 7.47
N GLY A 149 -4.92 -42.14 8.35
CA GLY A 149 -3.98 -43.11 8.92
C GLY A 149 -4.69 -44.27 9.61
N ARG A 150 -5.75 -43.99 10.38
CA ARG A 150 -6.56 -45.03 11.05
C ARG A 150 -7.31 -45.94 10.07
N ILE A 151 -7.79 -45.40 8.95
CA ILE A 151 -8.50 -46.16 7.92
C ILE A 151 -7.54 -47.14 7.22
N PHE A 152 -6.32 -46.69 6.89
CA PHE A 152 -5.39 -47.50 6.09
C PHE A 152 -4.51 -48.46 6.92
N PHE A 153 -4.05 -48.06 8.10
CA PHE A 153 -3.07 -48.82 8.89
C PHE A 153 -3.63 -49.42 10.18
N GLY A 154 -4.94 -49.27 10.40
CA GLY A 154 -5.63 -49.74 11.61
C GLY A 154 -5.49 -48.80 12.81
N PRO A 155 -6.14 -49.12 13.95
CA PRO A 155 -6.36 -48.15 15.02
C PRO A 155 -5.09 -47.69 15.73
N LEU A 156 -4.16 -48.61 16.03
CA LEU A 156 -2.93 -48.31 16.76
C LEU A 156 -1.83 -47.77 15.85
N ALA A 157 -1.45 -48.52 14.82
CA ALA A 157 -0.39 -48.10 13.88
C ALA A 157 -0.80 -46.83 13.11
N GLY A 158 -2.07 -46.72 12.71
CA GLY A 158 -2.60 -45.55 12.02
C GLY A 158 -2.58 -44.28 12.86
N THR A 159 -2.80 -44.35 14.18
CA THR A 159 -2.65 -43.16 15.04
C THR A 159 -1.21 -42.67 15.13
N ILE A 160 -0.25 -43.58 15.26
CA ILE A 160 1.16 -43.21 15.39
C ILE A 160 1.65 -42.57 14.08
N VAL A 161 1.37 -43.21 12.95
CA VAL A 161 1.73 -42.68 11.62
C VAL A 161 1.02 -41.34 11.35
N GLY A 162 -0.28 -41.26 11.68
CA GLY A 162 -1.05 -40.03 11.52
C GLY A 162 -0.52 -38.85 12.33
N LEU A 163 -0.09 -39.08 13.57
CA LEU A 163 0.50 -38.04 14.42
C LEU A 163 1.86 -37.58 13.89
N ILE A 164 2.70 -38.49 13.38
CA ILE A 164 4.00 -38.13 12.78
C ILE A 164 3.78 -37.26 11.53
N VAL A 165 2.85 -37.64 10.67
CA VAL A 165 2.51 -36.88 9.45
C VAL A 165 1.91 -35.51 9.81
N ALA A 166 1.01 -35.46 10.79
CA ALA A 166 0.42 -34.21 11.26
C ALA A 166 1.48 -33.26 11.85
N ALA A 167 2.42 -33.77 12.65
CA ALA A 167 3.54 -32.99 13.19
C ALA A 167 4.45 -32.45 12.07
N GLY A 168 4.74 -33.27 11.06
CA GLY A 168 5.50 -32.87 9.88
C GLY A 168 4.81 -31.76 9.07
N LEU A 169 3.51 -31.89 8.84
CA LEU A 169 2.69 -30.86 8.18
C LEU A 169 2.64 -29.56 8.97
N ALA A 170 2.44 -29.63 10.29
CA ALA A 170 2.45 -28.46 11.16
C ALA A 170 3.82 -27.75 11.14
N PHE A 171 4.92 -28.50 11.15
CA PHE A 171 6.27 -27.95 11.07
C PHE A 171 6.58 -27.32 9.71
N ALA A 172 6.21 -28.00 8.61
CA ALA A 172 6.35 -27.46 7.26
C ALA A 172 5.53 -26.18 7.07
N TRP A 173 4.29 -26.16 7.58
CA TRP A 173 3.42 -24.98 7.59
C TRP A 173 4.03 -23.83 8.40
N PHE A 174 4.61 -24.12 9.56
CA PHE A 174 5.31 -23.13 10.38
C PHE A 174 6.51 -22.50 9.64
N ILE A 175 7.35 -23.32 8.98
CA ILE A 175 8.46 -22.81 8.15
C ILE A 175 7.94 -21.94 7.00
N LEU A 176 6.86 -22.38 6.34
CA LEU A 176 6.24 -21.65 5.26
C LEU A 176 5.74 -20.27 5.75
N MET A 177 5.08 -20.24 6.91
CA MET A 177 4.63 -19.00 7.54
C MET A 177 5.75 -18.07 7.98
N GLN A 178 6.89 -18.61 8.43
CA GLN A 178 8.10 -17.82 8.67
C GLN A 178 8.67 -17.23 7.38
N ARG A 179 8.68 -18.01 6.29
CA ARG A 179 9.22 -17.57 4.99
C ARG A 179 8.37 -16.48 4.34
N PHE A 180 7.05 -16.57 4.47
CA PHE A 180 6.12 -15.52 4.01
C PHE A 180 6.13 -14.27 4.92
N GLY A 181 6.92 -14.25 6.00
CA GLY A 181 7.06 -13.10 6.89
C GLY A 181 5.81 -12.79 7.72
N VAL A 182 4.85 -13.72 7.77
CA VAL A 182 3.58 -13.52 8.48
C VAL A 182 3.73 -13.74 9.98
N LEU A 183 4.55 -14.72 10.38
CA LEU A 183 5.06 -14.71 11.75
C LEU A 183 6.20 -13.71 11.82
N ASN A 184 6.01 -12.68 12.65
CA ASN A 184 7.09 -11.80 13.08
C ASN A 184 8.25 -12.68 13.53
N ASP A 185 9.28 -12.75 12.71
CA ASP A 185 10.53 -13.40 13.09
C ASP A 185 11.02 -12.65 14.35
N PRO A 186 11.12 -13.30 15.52
CA PRO A 186 11.52 -12.64 16.75
C PRO A 186 12.89 -11.96 16.60
N LYS A 187 13.71 -12.45 15.66
CA LYS A 187 15.01 -11.85 15.31
C LYS A 187 14.90 -10.70 14.32
N ARG A 188 13.75 -10.45 13.69
CA ARG A 188 13.55 -9.30 12.79
C ARG A 188 13.48 -8.00 13.58
N ALA A 189 12.81 -8.01 14.73
CA ALA A 189 12.83 -6.86 15.64
C ALA A 189 14.26 -6.57 16.13
N GLU A 190 15.00 -7.62 16.53
CA GLU A 190 16.39 -7.49 16.95
C GLU A 190 17.31 -7.02 15.81
N ARG A 191 17.11 -7.50 14.58
CA ARG A 191 17.83 -7.03 13.38
C ARG A 191 17.52 -5.57 13.05
N LEU A 192 16.25 -5.17 13.07
CA LEU A 192 15.83 -3.78 12.87
C LEU A 192 16.39 -2.86 13.97
N GLN A 193 16.45 -3.35 15.21
CA GLN A 193 17.01 -2.59 16.32
C GLN A 193 18.53 -2.44 16.17
N ARG A 194 19.22 -3.49 15.72
CA ARG A 194 20.65 -3.46 15.39
C ARG A 194 20.94 -2.52 14.22
N GLU A 195 20.10 -2.52 13.18
CA GLU A 195 20.21 -1.59 12.05
C GLU A 195 19.97 -0.13 12.46
N ARG A 196 18.98 0.16 13.33
CA ARG A 196 18.78 1.52 13.88
C ARG A 196 19.95 1.97 14.73
N MET A 197 20.56 1.07 15.50
CA MET A 197 21.78 1.37 16.27
C MET A 197 22.97 1.61 15.35
N ASP A 198 23.12 0.83 14.28
CA ASP A 198 24.15 1.04 13.26
C ASP A 198 23.94 2.38 12.52
N GLN A 199 22.71 2.75 12.20
CA GLN A 199 22.40 4.07 11.65
C GLN A 199 22.72 5.19 12.64
N ARG A 200 22.36 5.04 13.92
CA ARG A 200 22.70 6.04 14.95
C ARG A 200 24.21 6.16 15.17
N THR A 201 24.96 5.07 15.14
CA THR A 201 26.42 5.12 15.28
C THR A 201 27.11 5.70 14.05
N LYS A 202 26.55 5.49 12.84
CA LYS A 202 26.99 6.17 11.61
C LYS A 202 26.76 7.68 11.70
N VAL A 203 25.58 8.12 12.18
CA VAL A 203 25.26 9.54 12.39
C VAL A 203 26.12 10.17 13.50
N ALA A 204 26.39 9.43 14.58
CA ALA A 204 27.23 9.91 15.68
C ALA A 204 28.73 9.99 15.33
N ARG A 205 29.18 9.31 14.28
CA ARG A 205 30.57 9.39 13.80
C ARG A 205 30.84 10.61 12.91
N ASP A 206 29.79 11.28 12.41
CA ASP A 206 29.85 12.54 11.67
C ASP A 206 28.95 13.63 12.29
N PRO A 207 29.25 14.13 13.51
CA PRO A 207 28.46 15.21 14.12
C PRO A 207 28.66 16.58 13.45
N GLY A 208 29.47 16.69 12.39
CA GLY A 208 29.96 17.96 11.86
C GLY A 208 29.44 18.42 10.50
N ARG A 209 28.66 17.62 9.76
CA ARG A 209 28.36 17.90 8.34
C ARG A 209 26.88 18.05 8.00
N GLY A 210 26.11 18.66 8.90
CA GLY A 210 24.66 18.81 8.75
C GLY A 210 24.06 20.00 9.47
N ARG A 211 24.70 21.18 9.42
CA ARG A 211 24.03 22.44 9.80
C ARG A 211 24.69 23.63 9.09
N GLY A 212 24.19 24.00 7.92
CA GLY A 212 24.68 25.23 7.28
C GLY A 212 24.24 25.49 5.85
N VAL A 213 22.93 25.60 5.58
CA VAL A 213 22.33 26.54 4.61
C VAL A 213 20.86 26.70 5.05
N SER A 214 20.54 27.44 6.11
CA SER A 214 20.30 28.89 6.15
C SER A 214 19.53 29.45 4.95
N GLU A 215 18.23 29.62 5.19
CA GLU A 215 17.36 30.58 4.52
C GLU A 215 18.07 31.92 4.30
N THR A 216 17.91 32.46 3.09
CA THR A 216 18.43 33.77 2.73
C THR A 216 17.46 34.85 3.19
N ILE A 217 17.97 35.65 4.11
CA ILE A 217 17.42 36.90 4.64
C ILE A 217 17.18 37.91 3.50
N ALA A 218 15.97 38.47 3.47
CA ALA A 218 15.67 39.71 2.77
C ALA A 218 16.13 40.92 3.61
N LYS A 219 16.85 41.84 2.95
CA LYS A 219 17.24 43.21 3.40
C LYS A 219 16.01 44.07 3.73
N PRO A 220 16.09 45.08 4.62
CA PRO A 220 16.66 46.38 4.21
C PRO A 220 17.41 47.24 5.28
N VAL A 221 18.38 48.01 4.76
CA VAL A 221 18.71 49.45 4.93
C VAL A 221 18.71 50.12 6.32
N GLY A 222 19.86 50.76 6.63
CA GLY A 222 20.04 51.97 7.46
C GLY A 222 19.97 51.75 8.98
N GLU A 223 20.72 52.38 9.87
CA GLU A 223 21.48 53.64 9.81
C GLU A 223 22.34 53.73 11.10
N SER A 224 23.51 54.35 11.00
CA SER A 224 24.32 55.06 12.01
C SER A 224 24.05 54.82 13.53
N SER A 225 25.04 54.35 14.28
CA SER A 225 25.87 55.21 15.17
C SER A 225 26.58 54.47 16.34
N ARG A 226 27.83 54.89 16.54
CA ARG A 226 28.60 55.06 17.80
C ARG A 226 28.95 53.88 18.72
N ALA A 227 30.27 53.80 18.95
CA ALA A 227 31.00 52.99 19.93
C ALA A 227 30.53 53.14 21.39
N VAL A 228 30.64 52.08 22.19
CA VAL A 228 31.20 52.04 23.57
C VAL A 228 31.58 50.57 23.92
N ALA A 229 32.64 50.45 24.71
CA ALA A 229 33.36 49.26 25.15
C ALA A 229 32.65 48.34 26.18
N THR A 230 33.23 47.13 26.32
CA THR A 230 33.33 46.28 27.54
C THR A 230 32.07 45.92 28.31
N ALA A 231 31.73 44.62 28.34
CA ALA A 231 31.62 43.84 29.59
C ALA A 231 31.26 42.37 29.28
N SER A 232 32.06 41.47 29.85
CA SER A 232 31.77 40.03 29.98
C SER A 232 30.47 39.82 30.77
N LYS A 233 29.56 39.01 30.24
CA LYS A 233 28.40 38.51 31.00
C LYS A 233 28.18 37.04 30.69
N HIS A 234 28.44 36.24 31.71
CA HIS A 234 28.16 34.81 31.82
C HIS A 234 26.65 34.59 31.67
N ILE A 235 26.24 33.83 30.65
CA ILE A 235 24.85 33.42 30.43
C ILE A 235 24.72 32.01 31.02
N SER A 236 24.12 31.92 32.20
CA SER A 236 23.54 30.69 32.74
C SER A 236 22.16 30.50 32.11
N LEU A 237 21.98 29.38 31.40
CA LEU A 237 20.68 28.90 30.96
C LEU A 237 19.87 28.40 32.17
N PRO A 238 18.56 28.63 32.22
CA PRO A 238 17.68 27.96 33.17
C PRO A 238 17.40 26.53 32.68
N ASP A 239 17.59 25.56 33.57
CA ASP A 239 17.02 24.21 33.45
C ASP A 239 15.49 24.35 33.60
N GLU A 240 14.76 24.32 32.49
CA GLU A 240 13.32 24.02 32.50
C GLU A 240 13.15 22.51 32.42
N GLU A 241 12.89 21.92 33.58
CA GLU A 241 12.44 20.54 33.76
C GLU A 241 11.00 20.46 33.24
N TYR A 242 10.81 19.84 32.08
CA TYR A 242 9.50 19.57 31.49
C TYR A 242 8.90 18.35 32.21
N ASP A 243 8.07 18.59 33.23
CA ASP A 243 7.20 17.57 33.81
C ASP A 243 6.11 17.22 32.79
N VAL A 244 6.23 16.03 32.19
CA VAL A 244 5.22 15.43 31.33
C VAL A 244 4.35 14.51 32.20
N ASP A 245 3.57 15.12 33.09
CA ASP A 245 2.52 14.41 33.81
C ASP A 245 1.17 14.60 33.09
N ASP A 246 0.55 13.46 32.80
CA ASP A 246 -0.90 13.27 32.62
C ASP A 246 -1.57 13.89 31.38
N ILE A 247 -1.17 13.43 30.19
CA ILE A 247 -2.09 13.40 29.05
C ILE A 247 -2.83 12.05 29.07
N ASP A 248 -3.95 12.03 29.78
CA ASP A 248 -4.84 10.89 29.89
C ASP A 248 -5.67 10.75 28.58
N LEU A 249 -5.08 10.11 27.58
CA LEU A 249 -5.61 10.01 26.21
C LEU A 249 -6.69 8.92 26.02
N PHE A 250 -7.24 8.36 27.11
CA PHE A 250 -8.17 7.20 27.08
C PHE A 250 -9.41 7.34 27.98
N ALA A 251 -9.95 8.54 28.15
CA ALA A 251 -11.30 8.70 28.72
C ALA A 251 -12.39 8.47 27.66
N ASP A 252 -12.52 7.24 27.17
CA ASP A 252 -13.68 6.78 26.40
C ASP A 252 -14.83 6.38 27.37
N GLU A 253 -15.56 7.38 27.88
CA GLU A 253 -16.89 7.13 28.44
C GLU A 253 -17.97 7.27 27.35
N PRO A 254 -18.76 6.21 27.07
CA PRO A 254 -19.84 6.31 26.10
C PRO A 254 -21.00 7.13 26.67
N ALA A 255 -21.31 8.25 26.01
CA ALA A 255 -22.48 9.07 26.29
C ALA A 255 -23.78 8.24 26.21
N LYS A 256 -24.47 8.11 27.34
CA LYS A 256 -25.82 7.55 27.46
C LYS A 256 -26.81 8.32 26.57
N PRO A 257 -27.59 7.65 25.70
CA PRO A 257 -28.66 8.31 24.98
C PRO A 257 -29.82 8.66 25.93
N ARG A 258 -30.21 9.92 25.88
CA ARG A 258 -31.29 10.54 26.65
C ARG A 258 -32.64 9.99 26.15
N LYS A 259 -33.31 9.18 26.99
CA LYS A 259 -34.70 8.72 26.78
C LYS A 259 -35.64 9.93 26.79
N ALA A 260 -36.25 10.23 25.64
CA ALA A 260 -37.47 11.02 25.58
C ALA A 260 -38.67 10.11 25.86
N ALA A 261 -39.44 10.46 26.89
CA ALA A 261 -40.71 9.85 27.22
C ALA A 261 -41.80 10.40 26.29
N ILE A 262 -42.56 9.51 25.65
CA ILE A 262 -43.89 9.83 25.11
C ILE A 262 -44.83 8.71 25.55
N GLN A 263 -45.92 9.14 26.17
CA GLN A 263 -47.00 8.35 26.76
C GLN A 263 -47.99 7.82 25.71
N ASP A 264 -48.46 6.59 25.98
CA ASP A 264 -49.84 6.08 25.97
C ASP A 264 -50.83 6.43 24.84
N ALA A 265 -51.30 5.40 24.13
CA ALA A 265 -52.73 4.97 24.10
C ALA A 265 -52.96 3.70 23.23
N PRO A 266 -54.06 2.93 23.44
CA PRO A 266 -54.05 1.47 23.29
C PRO A 266 -55.04 0.85 22.26
N ALA A 267 -54.88 -0.47 22.11
CA ALA A 267 -55.90 -1.50 21.82
C ALA A 267 -56.36 -1.77 20.37
N SER A 268 -56.01 -2.96 19.84
CA SER A 268 -56.98 -4.07 19.61
C SER A 268 -56.30 -5.33 19.00
N SER A 269 -56.76 -6.48 19.50
CA SER A 269 -56.42 -7.89 19.17
C SER A 269 -57.35 -8.45 18.07
N PRO A 270 -57.40 -9.77 17.72
CA PRO A 270 -56.34 -10.75 17.43
C PRO A 270 -56.66 -11.67 16.21
N GLN A 271 -55.82 -12.69 15.97
CA GLN A 271 -56.07 -14.00 15.31
C GLN A 271 -56.36 -14.08 13.80
N HIS A 272 -55.53 -14.84 13.05
CA HIS A 272 -55.87 -16.22 12.64
C HIS A 272 -54.72 -16.93 11.91
N ALA A 273 -54.52 -18.19 12.30
CA ALA A 273 -53.65 -19.19 11.67
C ALA A 273 -54.23 -19.70 10.34
N SER A 274 -53.37 -20.22 9.44
CA SER A 274 -53.58 -21.45 8.64
C SER A 274 -52.40 -21.73 7.69
N THR A 275 -51.64 -22.79 7.98
CA THR A 275 -51.03 -23.75 7.03
C THR A 275 -52.15 -24.72 6.51
N PRO A 276 -51.98 -25.69 5.58
CA PRO A 276 -50.80 -26.16 4.79
C PRO A 276 -51.08 -26.54 3.30
N SER A 277 -50.11 -27.21 2.65
CA SER A 277 -50.17 -28.18 1.51
C SER A 277 -49.51 -27.69 0.19
N ALA A 278 -48.36 -28.26 -0.19
CA ALA A 278 -48.18 -29.38 -1.16
C ALA A 278 -48.66 -28.99 -2.58
N SER A 279 -47.92 -29.11 -3.69
CA SER A 279 -46.99 -30.16 -4.14
C SER A 279 -46.26 -29.73 -5.43
N THR A 280 -44.98 -30.12 -5.56
CA THR A 280 -44.32 -30.74 -6.72
C THR A 280 -44.71 -30.31 -8.15
N SER A 281 -43.77 -29.73 -8.91
CA SER A 281 -43.36 -30.27 -10.22
C SER A 281 -42.07 -29.63 -10.76
N GLN A 282 -41.28 -30.49 -11.38
CA GLN A 282 -39.90 -30.33 -11.83
C GLN A 282 -39.76 -29.37 -13.01
N LYS A 283 -38.69 -28.55 -12.99
CA LYS A 283 -37.94 -28.20 -14.21
C LYS A 283 -36.52 -27.75 -13.83
N THR A 284 -35.66 -28.74 -13.58
CA THR A 284 -34.21 -28.54 -13.56
C THR A 284 -33.73 -28.23 -14.97
N ALA A 285 -33.47 -26.95 -15.25
CA ALA A 285 -32.68 -26.53 -16.39
C ALA A 285 -31.22 -26.94 -16.11
N LYS A 286 -30.72 -27.83 -16.95
CA LYS A 286 -29.36 -28.34 -16.95
C LYS A 286 -28.46 -27.23 -17.51
N ASN A 287 -27.73 -26.53 -16.65
CA ASN A 287 -26.61 -25.67 -17.05
C ASN A 287 -25.48 -26.59 -17.52
N ASN A 288 -25.22 -26.62 -18.82
CA ASN A 288 -24.00 -27.16 -19.41
C ASN A 288 -22.99 -26.00 -19.48
N ASP A 289 -22.11 -25.89 -18.49
CA ASP A 289 -20.99 -24.93 -18.49
C ASP A 289 -19.61 -25.62 -18.50
N ASP A 290 -19.54 -26.93 -18.77
CA ASP A 290 -18.30 -27.73 -18.66
C ASP A 290 -17.58 -28.01 -19.99
N ASP A 291 -17.93 -27.33 -21.10
CA ASP A 291 -17.37 -27.63 -22.44
C ASP A 291 -16.09 -26.84 -22.82
N TRP A 292 -15.45 -26.13 -21.89
CA TRP A 292 -14.23 -25.35 -22.20
C TRP A 292 -12.94 -26.19 -22.23
N LEU A 293 -12.97 -27.45 -21.79
CA LEU A 293 -11.77 -28.28 -21.66
C LEU A 293 -11.44 -29.15 -22.88
N ASN A 294 -12.31 -29.17 -23.90
CA ASN A 294 -12.10 -29.95 -25.13
C ASN A 294 -11.42 -29.16 -26.28
N ASP A 295 -11.12 -27.87 -26.09
CA ASP A 295 -10.56 -26.99 -27.12
C ASP A 295 -9.01 -26.87 -27.05
N LEU A 296 -8.35 -27.72 -26.26
CA LEU A 296 -6.90 -27.65 -25.97
C LEU A 296 -6.13 -28.96 -26.25
N LEU A 297 -6.75 -29.92 -26.94
CA LEU A 297 -6.08 -31.15 -27.43
C LEU A 297 -6.09 -31.23 -28.96
#